data_AF-A0A1B1ZJ44-F1
#
_entry.id   AF-A0A1B1ZJ44-F1
#
_cell.length_a   1.000
_cell.length_b   1.000
_cell.length_c   1.000
_cell.angle_alpha   90.00
_cell.angle_beta   90.00
_cell.angle_gamma   90.00
#
_symmetry.space_group_name_H-M   'P 1'
#
loop_
_entity.id
_entity.type
_entity.pdbx_description
1 polymer ?
#
loop_
_entity_poly.entity_id
_entity_poly.type
_entity_poly.pdbx_seq_one_letter_code
_entity_poly.pdbx_strand_id
1 'polypeptide(L)'
;MNERDRRRIEQLRADRMAVRDAAGVVRSAPELQSWPGLHTARRAEELGDLLDGLAEHLHTLDEQIRSHVVRVCTETLGRPMDNPTTRRTRRR
;
A
#
# COMPACT_ATOMS: atom_id res chain seq x y z
N MET A 1 22.84 5.87 16.13
CA MET A 1 21.97 5.83 14.94
C MET A 1 22.15 7.14 14.21
N ASN A 2 22.56 7.11 12.94
CA ASN A 2 22.78 8.32 12.16
C ASN A 2 21.45 8.82 11.53
N GLU A 3 21.43 10.07 11.05
CA GLU A 3 20.22 10.70 10.50
C GLU A 3 19.65 9.94 9.30
N ARG A 4 20.50 9.29 8.50
CA ARG A 4 20.08 8.48 7.35
C ARG A 4 19.33 7.22 7.79
N ASP A 5 19.84 6.53 8.79
CA ASP A 5 19.20 5.35 9.37
C ASP A 5 17.85 5.70 9.98
N ARG A 6 17.77 6.85 10.68
CA ARG A 6 16.52 7.35 11.24
C ARG A 6 15.47 7.60 10.16
N ARG A 7 15.82 8.32 9.08
CA ARG A 7 14.93 8.57 7.95
C ARG A 7 14.47 7.28 7.27
N ARG A 8 15.36 6.30 7.15
CA ARG A 8 15.02 4.98 6.57
C ARG A 8 13.99 4.24 7.42
N ILE A 9 14.14 4.28 8.74
CA ILE A 9 13.17 3.68 9.67
C ILE A 9 11.82 4.40 9.60
N GLU A 10 11.83 5.73 9.57
CA GLU A 10 10.61 6.54 9.45
C GLU A 10 9.88 6.28 8.13
N GLN A 11 10.62 6.17 7.01
CA GLN A 11 10.05 5.81 5.71
C GLN A 11 9.42 4.41 5.75
N LEU A 12 10.12 3.40 6.29
CA LEU A 12 9.59 2.04 6.43
C LEU A 12 8.31 2.00 7.28
N ARG A 13 8.22 2.84 8.32
CA ARG A 13 7.00 2.95 9.14
C ARG A 13 5.84 3.55 8.34
N ALA A 14 6.10 4.59 7.55
CA ALA A 14 5.10 5.20 6.70
C ALA A 14 4.61 4.21 5.62
N ASP A 15 5.53 3.50 4.96
CA ASP A 15 5.21 2.48 3.95
C ASP A 15 4.31 1.38 4.55
N ARG A 16 4.65 0.88 5.75
CA ARG A 16 3.84 -0.11 6.48
C ARG A 16 2.43 0.37 6.77
N MET A 17 2.30 1.61 7.22
CA MET A 17 1.01 2.21 7.54
C MET A 17 0.15 2.36 6.28
N ALA A 18 0.71 2.76 5.14
CA ALA A 18 -0.01 2.86 3.89
C ALA A 18 -0.58 1.50 3.42
N VAL A 19 0.19 0.42 3.57
CA VAL A 19 -0.27 -0.93 3.20
C VAL A 19 -1.36 -1.43 4.16
N ARG A 20 -1.24 -1.17 5.46
CA ARG A 20 -2.28 -1.52 6.45
C ARG A 20 -3.57 -0.74 6.25
N ASP A 21 -3.48 0.55 5.95
CA ASP A 21 -4.65 1.37 5.60
C ASP A 21 -5.37 0.76 4.38
N ALA A 22 -4.63 0.35 3.35
CA ALA A 22 -5.20 -0.29 2.17
C ALA A 22 -5.86 -1.64 2.51
N ALA A 23 -5.27 -2.44 3.40
CA ALA A 23 -5.88 -3.67 3.90
C ALA A 23 -7.23 -3.40 4.59
N GLY A 24 -7.31 -2.36 5.42
CA GLY A 24 -8.55 -1.92 6.06
C GLY A 24 -9.63 -1.51 5.05
N VAL A 25 -9.24 -0.76 4.00
CA VAL A 25 -10.16 -0.34 2.94
C VAL A 25 -10.67 -1.53 2.15
N VAL A 26 -9.80 -2.48 1.77
CA VAL A 26 -10.20 -3.70 1.06
C VAL A 26 -11.22 -4.52 1.85
N ARG A 27 -11.00 -4.70 3.15
CA ARG A 27 -11.96 -5.40 4.03
C ARG A 27 -13.31 -4.69 4.12
N SER A 28 -13.29 -3.36 4.02
CA SER A 28 -14.48 -2.52 4.16
C SER A 28 -15.17 -2.21 2.83
N ALA A 29 -14.60 -2.61 1.68
CA ALA A 29 -15.08 -2.24 0.35
C ALA A 29 -16.35 -3.03 -0.02
N PRO A 30 -17.54 -2.38 -0.08
CA PRO A 30 -18.79 -3.05 -0.39
C PRO A 30 -18.89 -3.44 -1.88
N GLU A 31 -18.08 -2.81 -2.72
CA GLU A 31 -18.00 -3.04 -4.16
C GLU A 31 -17.39 -4.42 -4.47
N LEU A 32 -16.41 -4.84 -3.67
CA LEU A 32 -15.90 -6.20 -3.71
C LEU A 32 -16.99 -7.18 -3.29
N GLN A 33 -17.82 -6.85 -2.30
CA GLN A 33 -18.92 -7.73 -1.82
C GLN A 33 -20.01 -7.98 -2.89
N SER A 34 -20.07 -7.15 -3.93
CA SER A 34 -21.13 -7.16 -4.96
C SER A 34 -20.80 -8.00 -6.20
N TRP A 35 -19.61 -8.62 -6.28
CA TRP A 35 -19.17 -9.37 -7.46
C TRP A 35 -19.85 -10.77 -7.54
N PRO A 36 -20.58 -11.13 -8.62
CA PRO A 36 -21.27 -12.42 -8.69
C PRO A 36 -20.30 -13.60 -8.80
N GLY A 37 -20.55 -14.67 -8.02
CA GLY A 37 -19.84 -15.96 -8.13
C GLY A 37 -18.71 -16.18 -7.11
N LEU A 38 -18.53 -15.28 -6.15
CA LEU A 38 -17.56 -15.41 -5.07
C LEU A 38 -18.27 -15.49 -3.71
N HIS A 39 -17.76 -16.28 -2.77
CA HIS A 39 -18.02 -16.05 -1.35
C HIS A 39 -17.18 -14.82 -0.93
N THR A 40 -17.69 -13.64 -1.25
CA THR A 40 -16.87 -12.45 -1.50
C THR A 40 -16.36 -11.74 -0.25
N ALA A 41 -17.06 -11.84 0.87
CA ALA A 41 -16.58 -11.34 2.16
C ALA A 41 -15.29 -12.06 2.58
N ARG A 42 -15.23 -13.38 2.41
CA ARG A 42 -14.04 -14.19 2.74
C ARG A 42 -12.83 -13.81 1.90
N ARG A 43 -13.01 -13.46 0.63
CA ARG A 43 -11.88 -13.04 -0.23
C ARG A 43 -11.36 -11.64 0.10
N ALA A 44 -12.23 -10.72 0.52
CA ALA A 44 -11.80 -9.40 0.99
C ALA A 44 -11.02 -9.50 2.32
N GLU A 45 -11.45 -10.39 3.22
CA GLU A 45 -10.69 -10.72 4.43
C GLU A 45 -9.34 -11.35 4.10
N GLU A 46 -9.32 -12.42 3.29
CA GLU A 46 -8.07 -13.11 2.87
C GLU A 46 -7.08 -12.15 2.18
N LEU A 47 -7.58 -11.21 1.36
CA LEU A 47 -6.74 -10.20 0.71
C LEU A 47 -6.23 -9.16 1.72
N GLY A 48 -7.05 -8.74 2.68
CA GLY A 48 -6.62 -7.88 3.78
C GLY A 48 -5.52 -8.54 4.62
N ASP A 49 -5.67 -9.82 4.95
CA ASP A 49 -4.69 -10.58 5.71
C ASP A 49 -3.36 -10.73 4.95
N LEU A 50 -3.44 -10.94 3.63
CA LEU A 50 -2.26 -10.96 2.76
C LEU A 50 -1.52 -9.61 2.78
N LEU A 51 -2.26 -8.49 2.72
CA LEU A 51 -1.68 -7.15 2.78
C LEU A 51 -1.05 -6.86 4.15
N ASP A 52 -1.67 -7.31 5.24
CA ASP A 52 -1.10 -7.18 6.58
C ASP A 52 0.20 -7.99 6.74
N GLY A 53 0.22 -9.24 6.26
CA GLY A 53 1.44 -10.05 6.23
C GLY A 53 2.53 -9.39 5.38
N LEU A 54 2.15 -8.82 4.24
CA LEU A 54 3.09 -8.09 3.40
C LEU A 54 3.62 -6.83 4.10
N ALA A 55 2.80 -6.12 4.88
CA ALA A 55 3.23 -4.98 5.67
C ALA A 55 4.28 -5.36 6.71
N GLU A 56 4.14 -6.50 7.37
CA GLU A 56 5.13 -7.00 8.33
C GLU A 56 6.48 -7.26 7.66
N HIS A 57 6.45 -7.86 6.47
CA HIS A 57 7.62 -8.25 5.70
C HIS A 57 8.16 -7.18 4.72
N LEU A 58 7.57 -5.98 4.67
CA LEU A 58 8.02 -4.89 3.78
C LEU A 58 9.53 -4.58 3.83
N HIS A 59 10.13 -4.75 5.01
CA HIS A 59 11.55 -4.49 5.24
C HIS A 59 12.48 -5.52 4.60
N THR A 60 11.97 -6.72 4.27
CA THR A 60 12.74 -7.78 3.59
C THR A 60 12.62 -7.70 2.07
N LEU A 61 11.74 -6.83 1.55
CA LEU A 61 11.57 -6.61 0.12
C LEU A 61 12.63 -5.66 -0.43
N ASP A 62 13.02 -5.89 -1.68
CA ASP A 62 13.82 -4.93 -2.43
C ASP A 62 13.10 -3.57 -2.52
N GLU A 63 13.89 -2.50 -2.55
CA GLU A 63 13.39 -1.12 -2.58
C GLU A 63 12.38 -0.89 -3.72
N GLN A 64 12.63 -1.46 -4.89
CA GLN A 64 11.77 -1.34 -6.06
C GLN A 64 10.42 -2.03 -5.85
N ILE A 65 10.43 -3.23 -5.25
CA ILE A 65 9.21 -4.00 -4.96
C ILE A 65 8.41 -3.27 -3.88
N ARG A 66 9.08 -2.82 -2.81
CA ARG A 66 8.47 -2.02 -1.75
C ARG A 66 7.79 -0.77 -2.30
N SER A 67 8.50 0.01 -3.12
CA SER A 67 7.94 1.22 -3.73
C SER A 67 6.73 0.91 -4.63
N HIS A 68 6.78 -0.19 -5.39
CA HIS A 68 5.66 -0.62 -6.22
C HIS A 68 4.44 -1.00 -5.39
N VAL A 69 4.61 -1.79 -4.33
CA VAL A 69 3.54 -2.17 -3.40
C VAL A 69 2.89 -0.93 -2.79
N VAL A 70 3.70 -0.03 -2.23
CA VAL A 70 3.20 1.20 -1.59
C VAL A 70 2.42 2.03 -2.61
N ARG A 71 2.90 2.12 -3.86
CA ARG A 71 2.19 2.79 -4.94
C ARG A 71 0.82 2.20 -5.20
N VAL A 72 0.73 0.88 -5.41
CA VAL A 72 -0.54 0.19 -5.67
C VAL A 72 -1.51 0.36 -4.50
N CYS A 73 -1.02 0.24 -3.27
CA CYS A 73 -1.84 0.45 -2.06
C CYS A 73 -2.34 1.89 -1.97
N THR A 74 -1.51 2.87 -2.30
CA THR A 74 -1.88 4.29 -2.23
C THR A 74 -2.88 4.68 -3.33
N GLU A 75 -2.73 4.11 -4.53
CA GLU A 75 -3.70 4.21 -5.62
C GLU A 75 -5.05 3.60 -5.21
N THR A 76 -5.03 2.45 -4.52
CA THR A 76 -6.24 1.78 -3.99
C THR A 76 -6.95 2.65 -2.94
N LEU A 77 -6.20 3.44 -2.17
CA LEU A 77 -6.75 4.40 -1.20
C LEU A 77 -7.31 5.68 -1.85
N GLY A 78 -7.21 5.83 -3.17
CA GLY A 78 -7.57 7.07 -3.88
C GLY A 78 -6.71 8.27 -3.47
N ARG A 79 -5.59 8.04 -2.78
CA ARG A 79 -4.68 9.09 -2.34
C ARG A 79 -3.75 9.41 -3.51
N PRO A 80 -3.69 10.67 -3.98
CA PRO A 80 -2.72 11.03 -5.00
C PRO A 80 -1.32 10.89 -4.41
N MET A 81 -0.57 9.89 -4.86
CA MET A 81 0.87 9.89 -4.64
C MET A 81 1.47 11.04 -5.44
N ASP A 82 2.32 11.85 -4.82
CA ASP A 82 3.14 12.84 -5.51
C ASP A 82 4.03 12.10 -6.52
N ASN A 83 3.50 11.93 -7.73
CA ASN A 83 4.12 11.15 -8.76
C ASN A 83 5.28 12.00 -9.34
N PRO A 84 6.54 11.55 -9.27
CA PRO A 84 7.67 12.32 -9.80
C PRO A 84 7.53 12.56 -11.31
N THR A 85 6.73 11.74 -12.00
CA THR A 85 6.44 11.86 -13.43
C THR A 85 5.58 13.11 -13.75
N THR A 86 4.62 13.48 -12.90
CA THR A 86 3.81 14.71 -13.06
C THR A 86 4.56 15.98 -12.64
N ARG A 87 5.62 15.87 -11.82
CA ARG A 87 6.51 17.03 -11.56
C ARG A 87 7.28 17.47 -12.80
N ARG A 88 7.60 16.54 -13.70
CA ARG A 88 8.38 16.82 -14.92
C ARG A 88 7.60 17.59 -15.99
N THR A 89 6.28 17.54 -15.96
CA THR A 89 5.43 18.24 -16.96
C THR A 89 5.00 19.64 -16.54
N ARG A 90 5.21 20.06 -15.29
CA ARG A 90 4.82 21.40 -14.78
C ARG A 90 5.86 22.50 -15.01
N ARG A 91 6.91 22.24 -15.80
CA ARG A 91 8.02 23.15 -16.13
C ARG A 91 8.22 23.34 -17.65
N ARG A 92 7.15 23.29 -18.43
CA ARG A 92 7.17 23.75 -19.83
C ARG A 92 6.10 24.81 -20.04
#